data_AF-A0A352X1R8-F1
#
_entry.id   AF-A0A352X1R8-F1
#
_cell.length_a   1.000
_cell.length_b   1.000
_cell.length_c   1.000
_cell.angle_alpha   90.00
_cell.angle_beta   90.00
_cell.angle_gamma   90.00
#
_symmetry.space_group_name_H-M   'P 1'
#
loop_
_entity.id
_entity.type
_entity.pdbx_description
1 polymer ?
#
loop_
_entity_poly.entity_id
_entity_poly.type
_entity_poly.pdbx_seq_one_letter_code
_entity_poly.pdbx_strand_id
1 'polypeptide(L)'
;MKKLICVIAVITVLAVTLCACGQAAKPLSEIFEKLKADYNITEMVEFKSADDLSRYGIKAEDVEESAGGVNRSGVNQEEIILVKAKDADAAKRVETSLNNRLESKKNETKNYNPEQYAIVEKCSVDVDGNYVSLIISSNAEAMKKDYKTAIGVK
;
A
#
# COMPACT_ATOMS: atom_id res chain seq x y z
N MET A 1 68.18 -11.22 -15.17
CA MET A 1 67.22 -10.12 -14.89
C MET A 1 65.84 -10.77 -14.76
N LYS A 2 65.60 -11.52 -13.69
CA LYS A 2 64.79 -11.15 -12.51
C LYS A 2 63.43 -10.49 -12.84
N LYS A 3 62.38 -11.34 -12.91
CA LYS A 3 61.01 -11.26 -12.32
C LYS A 3 60.18 -9.99 -12.64
N LEU A 4 58.88 -10.01 -12.91
CA LEU A 4 57.78 -10.69 -12.22
C LEU A 4 56.51 -10.59 -13.09
N ILE A 5 55.69 -11.64 -13.01
CA ILE A 5 54.35 -11.77 -13.58
C ILE A 5 53.38 -10.84 -12.82
N CYS A 6 52.58 -10.05 -13.54
CA CYS A 6 51.48 -9.25 -12.96
C CYS A 6 50.16 -10.03 -13.04
N VAL A 7 49.79 -10.70 -11.95
CA VAL A 7 48.43 -11.14 -11.62
C VAL A 7 47.86 -10.16 -10.58
N ILE A 8 46.84 -9.37 -10.92
CA ILE A 8 45.91 -8.72 -9.98
C ILE A 8 44.57 -8.56 -10.75
N ALA A 9 43.65 -9.50 -10.63
CA ALA A 9 42.59 -9.60 -9.61
C ALA A 9 41.40 -8.65 -9.87
N VAL A 10 40.36 -9.24 -10.46
CA VAL A 10 38.94 -9.14 -10.07
C VAL A 10 38.58 -7.90 -9.23
N ILE A 11 38.00 -6.89 -9.88
CA ILE A 11 37.19 -5.86 -9.22
C ILE A 11 35.73 -6.29 -9.32
N THR A 12 35.39 -7.34 -8.59
CA THR A 12 34.06 -7.43 -7.97
C THR A 12 34.13 -6.62 -6.68
N VAL A 13 33.14 -5.76 -6.50
CA VAL A 13 32.63 -5.12 -5.27
C VAL A 13 32.36 -3.65 -5.60
N LEU A 14 31.18 -3.40 -6.17
CA LEU A 14 30.45 -2.17 -5.84
C LEU A 14 29.44 -2.57 -4.77
N ALA A 15 29.89 -2.41 -3.53
CA ALA A 15 29.06 -2.52 -2.35
C ALA A 15 28.01 -1.41 -2.36
N VAL A 16 26.75 -1.81 -2.46
CA VAL A 16 25.68 -1.18 -1.67
C VAL A 16 24.83 -2.31 -1.09
N THR A 17 25.45 -3.15 -0.26
CA THR A 17 24.68 -3.83 0.78
C THR A 17 24.36 -2.78 1.83
N LEU A 18 23.26 -2.05 1.63
CA LEU A 18 22.57 -1.42 2.73
C LEU A 18 22.14 -2.57 3.66
N CYS A 19 22.95 -2.82 4.69
CA CYS A 19 22.45 -3.42 5.92
C CYS A 19 21.50 -2.41 6.55
N ALA A 20 20.31 -2.25 5.96
CA ALA A 20 19.17 -1.72 6.67
C ALA A 20 18.80 -2.81 7.68
N CYS A 21 19.25 -2.66 8.92
CA CYS A 21 18.56 -3.28 10.06
C CYS A 21 17.15 -2.66 10.11
N GLY A 22 16.27 -3.23 9.29
CA GLY A 22 14.87 -2.90 9.13
C GLY A 22 14.17 -4.22 8.86
N GLN A 23 13.09 -4.48 9.58
CA GLN A 23 12.24 -5.64 9.37
C GLN A 23 11.97 -5.81 7.87
N ALA A 24 12.21 -7.00 7.31
CA ALA A 24 11.82 -7.27 5.93
C ALA A 24 10.30 -7.03 5.80
N ALA A 25 9.89 -6.33 4.74
CA ALA A 25 8.49 -6.04 4.46
C ALA A 25 7.70 -7.35 4.41
N LYS A 26 6.59 -7.43 5.17
CA LYS A 26 5.68 -8.58 5.09
C LYS A 26 4.83 -8.50 3.82
N PRO A 27 4.30 -9.64 3.32
CA PRO A 27 3.32 -9.63 2.24
C PRO A 27 2.11 -8.76 2.60
N LEU A 28 1.60 -7.97 1.65
CA LEU A 28 0.44 -7.10 1.83
C LEU A 28 -0.80 -7.89 2.24
N SER A 29 -0.94 -9.14 1.80
CA SER A 29 -2.02 -10.03 2.25
C SER A 29 -1.96 -10.30 3.75
N GLU A 30 -0.78 -10.62 4.29
CA GLU A 30 -0.60 -10.81 5.73
C GLU A 30 -0.83 -9.52 6.52
N ILE A 31 -0.38 -8.39 5.99
CA ILE A 31 -0.60 -7.07 6.60
C ILE A 31 -2.10 -6.75 6.63
N PHE A 32 -2.81 -6.99 5.53
CA PHE A 32 -4.25 -6.79 5.43
C PHE A 32 -5.02 -7.66 6.43
N GLU A 33 -4.70 -8.96 6.53
CA GLU A 33 -5.30 -9.85 7.52
C GLU A 33 -5.04 -9.37 8.95
N LYS A 34 -3.82 -8.94 9.25
CA LYS A 34 -3.46 -8.41 10.56
C LYS A 34 -4.24 -7.13 10.89
N LEU A 35 -4.34 -6.18 9.96
CA LEU A 35 -5.12 -4.96 10.15
C LEU A 35 -6.60 -5.28 10.39
N LYS A 36 -7.18 -6.24 9.66
CA LYS A 36 -8.55 -6.67 9.94
C LYS A 36 -8.71 -7.24 11.34
N ALA A 37 -7.80 -8.11 11.76
CA ALA A 37 -7.84 -8.75 13.07
C ALA A 37 -7.66 -7.73 14.22
N ASP A 38 -6.63 -6.88 14.14
CA ASP A 38 -6.29 -5.93 15.20
C ASP A 38 -7.37 -4.85 15.41
N TYR A 39 -8.08 -4.48 14.34
CA TYR A 39 -9.09 -3.42 14.35
C TYR A 39 -10.53 -3.94 14.23
N ASN A 40 -10.73 -5.26 14.31
CA ASN A 40 -12.02 -5.94 14.22
C ASN A 40 -12.83 -5.55 12.95
N ILE A 41 -12.14 -5.38 11.83
CA ILE A 41 -12.75 -5.09 10.53
C ILE A 41 -13.30 -6.39 9.96
N THR A 42 -14.60 -6.42 9.72
CA THR A 42 -15.32 -7.62 9.26
C THR A 42 -16.15 -7.31 8.02
N GLU A 43 -16.73 -8.34 7.40
CA GLU A 43 -17.63 -8.19 6.24
C GLU A 43 -17.02 -7.52 5.01
N MET A 44 -15.71 -7.69 4.82
CA MET A 44 -15.00 -7.19 3.63
C MET A 44 -15.24 -8.10 2.43
N VAL A 45 -15.57 -7.49 1.29
CA VAL A 45 -15.43 -8.12 -0.02
C VAL A 45 -14.01 -7.84 -0.50
N GLU A 46 -13.18 -8.87 -0.42
CA GLU A 46 -11.75 -8.79 -0.68
C GLU A 46 -11.43 -8.81 -2.17
N PHE A 47 -10.35 -8.14 -2.55
CA PHE A 47 -9.78 -8.22 -3.89
C PHE A 47 -9.10 -9.57 -4.08
N LYS A 48 -9.44 -10.26 -5.17
CA LYS A 48 -8.89 -11.58 -5.53
C LYS A 48 -7.61 -11.44 -6.36
N SER A 49 -7.49 -10.35 -7.12
CA SER A 49 -6.30 -10.04 -7.92
C SER A 49 -6.17 -8.54 -8.15
N ALA A 50 -5.06 -8.12 -8.74
CA ALA A 50 -4.86 -6.74 -9.18
C ALA A 50 -5.89 -6.28 -10.23
N ASP A 51 -6.53 -7.20 -10.97
CA ASP A 51 -7.57 -6.85 -11.95
C ASP A 51 -8.80 -6.24 -11.28
N ASP A 52 -9.10 -6.61 -10.03
CA ASP A 52 -10.19 -6.03 -9.26
C ASP A 52 -9.97 -4.54 -8.95
N LEU A 53 -8.75 -4.04 -9.09
CA LEU A 53 -8.40 -2.63 -8.89
C LEU A 53 -8.69 -1.77 -10.13
N SER A 54 -8.98 -2.38 -11.28
CA SER A 54 -9.32 -1.67 -12.53
C SER A 54 -10.54 -0.74 -12.38
N ARG A 55 -11.49 -1.09 -11.49
CA ARG A 55 -12.63 -0.24 -11.13
C ARG A 55 -12.23 1.09 -10.50
N TYR A 56 -11.02 1.18 -9.96
CA TYR A 56 -10.44 2.39 -9.38
C TYR A 56 -9.50 3.11 -10.35
N GLY A 57 -9.37 2.63 -11.59
CA GLY A 57 -8.43 3.15 -12.59
C GLY A 57 -7.00 2.62 -12.45
N ILE A 58 -6.76 1.69 -11.53
CA ILE A 58 -5.44 1.08 -11.32
C ILE A 58 -5.30 -0.11 -12.27
N LYS A 59 -4.26 -0.08 -13.11
CA LYS A 59 -3.98 -1.17 -14.04
C LYS A 59 -3.18 -2.27 -13.36
N ALA A 60 -3.50 -3.54 -13.62
CA ALA A 60 -2.74 -4.67 -13.10
C ALA A 60 -1.25 -4.65 -13.52
N GLU A 61 -0.93 -4.04 -14.66
CA GLU A 61 0.45 -3.86 -15.12
C GLU A 61 1.28 -2.92 -14.23
N ASP A 62 0.65 -2.06 -13.42
CA ASP A 62 1.31 -1.14 -12.50
C ASP A 62 1.55 -1.76 -11.11
N VAL A 63 0.98 -2.94 -10.84
CA VAL A 63 0.94 -3.58 -9.52
C VAL A 63 1.97 -4.71 -9.43
N GLU A 64 2.82 -4.68 -8.40
CA GLU A 64 3.68 -5.81 -8.00
C GLU A 64 2.94 -6.71 -7.01
N GLU A 65 2.29 -6.12 -6.02
CA GLU A 65 1.51 -6.81 -5.00
C GLU A 65 0.31 -5.94 -4.59
N SER A 66 -0.82 -6.56 -4.25
CA SER A 66 -1.96 -5.85 -3.69
C SER A 66 -2.75 -6.70 -2.72
N ALA A 67 -3.36 -6.06 -1.72
CA ALA A 67 -4.35 -6.66 -0.85
C ALA A 67 -5.36 -5.61 -0.41
N GLY A 68 -6.55 -6.03 -0.03
CA GLY A 68 -7.59 -5.10 0.39
C GLY A 68 -9.00 -5.60 0.16
N GLY A 69 -9.95 -4.72 0.41
CA GLY A 69 -11.36 -4.95 0.18
C GLY A 69 -12.22 -3.76 0.53
N VAL A 70 -13.52 -3.94 0.34
CA VAL A 70 -14.56 -2.94 0.67
C VAL A 70 -15.58 -3.59 1.58
N ASN A 71 -16.02 -2.88 2.62
CA ASN A 71 -17.06 -3.38 3.50
C ASN A 71 -18.39 -3.50 2.73
N ARG A 72 -19.04 -4.67 2.84
CA ARG A 72 -20.28 -4.98 2.11
C ARG A 72 -21.57 -4.56 2.83
N SER A 73 -21.49 -4.21 4.12
CA SER A 73 -22.67 -3.97 4.97
C SER A 73 -23.50 -2.77 4.51
N GLY A 74 -22.88 -1.83 3.76
CA GLY A 74 -23.49 -0.56 3.37
C GLY A 74 -23.63 0.44 4.52
N VAL A 75 -23.42 0.01 5.78
CA VAL A 75 -23.48 0.84 6.98
C VAL A 75 -22.12 1.47 7.25
N ASN A 76 -21.06 0.65 7.25
CA ASN A 76 -19.69 1.10 7.46
C ASN A 76 -19.04 1.51 6.12
N GLN A 77 -18.32 2.63 6.13
CA GLN A 77 -17.60 3.13 4.95
C GLN A 77 -16.21 2.53 4.79
N GLU A 78 -15.89 1.47 5.55
CA GLU A 78 -14.58 0.86 5.59
C GLU A 78 -14.13 0.36 4.21
N GLU A 79 -12.95 0.79 3.79
CA GLU A 79 -12.34 0.42 2.53
C GLU A 79 -10.83 0.46 2.73
N ILE A 80 -10.15 -0.65 2.42
CA ILE A 80 -8.71 -0.79 2.59
C ILE A 80 -8.17 -1.21 1.24
N ILE A 81 -7.28 -0.41 0.67
CA ILE A 81 -6.59 -0.70 -0.59
C ILE A 81 -5.10 -0.53 -0.33
N LEU A 82 -4.35 -1.62 -0.38
CA LEU A 82 -2.90 -1.64 -0.22
C LEU A 82 -2.28 -2.07 -1.54
N VAL A 83 -1.37 -1.27 -2.08
CA VAL A 83 -0.69 -1.55 -3.35
C VAL A 83 0.80 -1.35 -3.20
N LYS A 84 1.58 -2.34 -3.60
CA LYS A 84 2.99 -2.17 -3.92
C LYS A 84 3.09 -2.05 -5.44
N ALA A 85 3.45 -0.86 -5.91
CA ALA A 85 3.64 -0.59 -7.33
C ALA A 85 4.98 -1.17 -7.83
N LYS A 86 5.05 -1.47 -9.13
CA LYS A 86 6.28 -2.04 -9.73
C LYS A 86 7.47 -1.10 -9.70
N ASP A 87 7.20 0.20 -9.80
CA ASP A 87 8.20 1.26 -9.81
C ASP A 87 7.59 2.60 -9.35
N ALA A 88 8.43 3.63 -9.27
CA ALA A 88 8.03 4.95 -8.80
C ALA A 88 7.03 5.66 -9.73
N ASP A 89 7.04 5.39 -11.04
CA ASP A 89 6.08 6.01 -11.96
C ASP A 89 4.72 5.30 -11.91
N ALA A 90 4.72 3.98 -11.73
CA ALA A 90 3.53 3.21 -11.39
C ALA A 90 2.94 3.69 -10.05
N ALA A 91 3.77 3.95 -9.04
CA ALA A 91 3.31 4.46 -7.74
C ALA A 91 2.55 5.80 -7.90
N LYS A 92 3.04 6.74 -8.71
CA LYS A 92 2.33 8.01 -9.01
C LYS A 92 0.98 7.79 -9.68
N ARG A 93 0.90 6.82 -10.61
CA ARG A 93 -0.38 6.47 -11.28
C ARG A 93 -1.37 5.87 -10.29
N VAL A 94 -0.90 5.00 -9.40
CA VAL A 94 -1.71 4.40 -8.32
C VAL A 94 -2.19 5.48 -7.35
N GLU A 95 -1.30 6.37 -6.90
CA GLU A 95 -1.64 7.50 -6.02
C GLU A 95 -2.73 8.38 -6.63
N THR A 96 -2.60 8.74 -7.91
CA THR A 96 -3.62 9.52 -8.64
C THR A 96 -4.97 8.80 -8.63
N SER A 97 -4.97 7.49 -8.92
CA SER A 97 -6.17 6.66 -8.96
C SER A 97 -6.85 6.56 -7.59
N LEU A 98 -6.07 6.37 -6.52
CA LEU A 98 -6.60 6.28 -5.16
C LEU A 98 -7.09 7.63 -4.64
N ASN A 99 -6.46 8.76 -5.02
CA ASN A 99 -6.97 10.08 -4.67
C ASN A 99 -8.32 10.34 -5.35
N ASN A 100 -8.46 9.97 -6.63
CA ASN A 100 -9.75 10.05 -7.31
C ASN A 100 -10.83 9.18 -6.63
N ARG A 101 -10.45 7.98 -6.15
CA ARG A 101 -11.37 7.12 -5.38
C ARG A 101 -11.76 7.77 -4.05
N LEU A 102 -10.82 8.33 -3.31
CA LEU A 102 -11.09 9.02 -2.05
C LEU A 102 -12.05 10.20 -2.26
N GLU A 103 -11.84 11.02 -3.28
CA GLU A 103 -12.74 12.14 -3.60
C GLU A 103 -14.14 11.64 -4.02
N SER A 104 -14.22 10.57 -4.79
CA SER A 104 -15.50 9.93 -5.14
C SER A 104 -16.21 9.42 -3.88
N LYS A 105 -15.48 8.77 -2.96
CA LYS A 105 -16.03 8.28 -1.68
C LYS A 105 -16.50 9.42 -0.77
N LYS A 106 -15.77 10.53 -0.71
CA LYS A 106 -16.20 11.75 0.01
C LYS A 106 -17.53 12.26 -0.54
N ASN A 107 -17.65 12.38 -1.86
CA ASN A 107 -18.88 12.83 -2.50
C ASN A 107 -20.05 11.86 -2.29
N GLU A 108 -19.82 10.55 -2.45
CA GLU A 108 -20.82 9.50 -2.15
C GLU A 108 -21.30 9.60 -0.70
N THR A 109 -20.37 9.63 0.25
CA THR A 109 -20.68 9.62 1.68
C THR A 109 -21.39 10.90 2.11
N LYS A 110 -20.96 12.06 1.60
CA LYS A 110 -21.63 13.35 1.86
C LYS A 110 -23.10 13.34 1.47
N ASN A 111 -23.42 12.68 0.36
CA ASN A 111 -24.77 12.65 -0.18
C ASN A 111 -25.67 11.56 0.44
N TYR A 112 -25.11 10.40 0.78
CA TYR A 112 -25.89 9.23 1.22
C TYR A 112 -25.79 8.91 2.71
N ASN A 113 -24.66 9.21 3.35
CA ASN A 113 -24.42 8.92 4.76
C ASN A 113 -23.57 10.03 5.41
N PRO A 114 -24.13 11.24 5.58
CA PRO A 114 -23.37 12.41 6.03
C PRO A 114 -22.79 12.24 7.45
N GLU A 115 -23.35 11.36 8.28
CA GLU A 115 -22.81 11.04 9.61
C GLU A 115 -21.43 10.38 9.53
N GLN A 116 -21.18 9.60 8.48
CA GLN A 116 -19.89 8.95 8.23
C GLN A 116 -18.91 9.85 7.45
N TYR A 117 -19.36 11.01 6.93
CA TYR A 117 -18.53 11.87 6.08
C TYR A 117 -17.28 12.37 6.79
N ALA A 118 -17.40 12.76 8.07
CA ALA A 118 -16.26 13.23 8.86
C ALA A 118 -15.15 12.18 9.06
N ILE A 119 -15.49 10.88 8.97
CA ILE A 119 -14.51 9.80 9.00
C ILE A 119 -13.76 9.74 7.67
N VAL A 120 -14.49 9.72 6.55
CA VAL A 120 -13.91 9.67 5.21
C VAL A 120 -13.07 10.91 4.90
N GLU A 121 -13.51 12.09 5.34
CA GLU A 121 -12.83 13.38 5.10
C GLU A 121 -11.44 13.43 5.74
N LYS A 122 -11.25 12.79 6.90
CA LYS A 122 -9.96 12.73 7.60
C LYS A 122 -9.01 11.69 7.02
N CYS A 123 -9.49 10.83 6.13
CA CYS A 123 -8.66 9.84 5.47
C CYS A 123 -7.85 10.50 4.35
N SER A 124 -6.73 9.89 4.01
CA SER A 124 -5.83 10.32 2.94
C SER A 124 -5.23 9.11 2.26
N VAL A 125 -4.74 9.32 1.04
CA VAL A 125 -3.82 8.39 0.37
C VAL A 125 -2.42 8.60 0.94
N ASP A 126 -1.72 7.52 1.25
CA ASP A 126 -0.34 7.55 1.73
C ASP A 126 0.59 6.90 0.71
N VAL A 127 1.77 7.51 0.53
CA VAL A 127 2.83 7.03 -0.37
C VAL A 127 4.12 6.86 0.42
N ASP A 128 4.66 5.64 0.42
CA ASP A 128 5.90 5.24 1.11
C ASP A 128 6.78 4.46 0.11
N GLY A 129 7.55 5.19 -0.70
CA GLY A 129 8.30 4.62 -1.81
C GLY A 129 7.35 4.10 -2.90
N ASN A 130 7.41 2.79 -3.20
CA ASN A 130 6.49 2.16 -4.15
C ASN A 130 5.19 1.69 -3.50
N TYR A 131 5.05 1.81 -2.17
CA TYR A 131 3.84 1.44 -1.47
C TYR A 131 2.86 2.61 -1.48
N VAL A 132 1.64 2.35 -1.93
CA VAL A 132 0.55 3.32 -1.94
C VAL A 132 -0.65 2.69 -1.26
N SER A 133 -1.28 3.41 -0.33
CA SER A 133 -2.44 2.90 0.40
C SER A 133 -3.58 3.92 0.52
N LEU A 134 -4.79 3.39 0.54
CA LEU A 134 -6.00 4.09 0.97
C LEU A 134 -6.65 3.27 2.08
N ILE A 135 -6.68 3.82 3.30
CA ILE A 135 -7.33 3.19 4.46
C ILE A 135 -8.44 4.14 4.92
N ILE A 136 -9.68 3.74 4.69
CA ILE A 136 -10.89 4.41 5.17
C ILE A 136 -11.40 3.62 6.36
N SER A 137 -11.31 4.22 7.55
CA SER A 137 -11.76 3.64 8.82
C SER A 137 -11.81 4.74 9.87
N SER A 138 -12.62 4.57 10.92
CA SER A 138 -12.54 5.40 12.12
C SER A 138 -11.17 5.33 12.80
N ASN A 139 -10.41 4.24 12.58
CA ASN A 139 -9.07 4.01 13.12
C ASN A 139 -7.94 4.28 12.10
N ALA A 140 -8.22 5.00 11.01
CA ALA A 140 -7.29 5.14 9.88
C ALA A 140 -5.88 5.59 10.29
N GLU A 141 -5.73 6.54 11.20
CA GLU A 141 -4.41 7.03 11.64
C GLU A 141 -3.56 5.93 12.32
N ALA A 142 -4.17 5.15 13.22
CA ALA A 142 -3.50 4.05 13.90
C ALA A 142 -3.15 2.91 12.92
N MET A 143 -4.10 2.55 12.05
CA MET A 143 -3.89 1.54 11.02
C MET A 143 -2.76 1.92 10.05
N LYS A 144 -2.66 3.19 9.65
CA LYS A 144 -1.56 3.70 8.82
C LYS A 144 -0.21 3.53 9.48
N LYS A 145 -0.11 3.78 10.79
CA LYS A 145 1.13 3.59 11.56
C LYS A 145 1.54 2.12 11.60
N ASP A 146 0.58 1.22 11.84
CA ASP A 146 0.84 -0.22 11.86
C ASP A 146 1.23 -0.75 10.48
N TYR A 147 0.54 -0.26 9.43
CA TYR A 147 0.88 -0.52 8.03
C TYR A 147 2.32 -0.10 7.71
N LYS A 148 2.70 1.15 7.98
CA LYS A 148 4.06 1.67 7.75
C LYS A 148 5.13 0.85 8.47
N THR A 149 4.86 0.47 9.71
CA THR A 149 5.74 -0.40 10.50
C THR A 149 5.91 -1.77 9.82
N ALA A 150 4.84 -2.35 9.29
CA ALA A 150 4.84 -3.68 8.69
C ALA A 150 5.48 -3.76 7.30
N ILE A 151 5.41 -2.67 6.51
CA ILE A 151 6.12 -2.59 5.21
C ILE A 151 7.60 -2.25 5.36
N GLY A 152 8.07 -1.92 6.57
CA GLY A 152 9.50 -1.73 6.86
C GLY A 152 10.11 -0.46 6.26
N VAL A 153 9.30 0.47 5.74
CA VAL A 153 9.75 1.77 5.22
C VAL A 153 9.82 2.75 6.40
N LYS A 154 10.98 3.37 6.61
CA LYS A 154 11.22 4.36 7.68
C LYS A 154 11.08 5.79 7.15
#